data_AF-A0A8J2P7I9-F1
#
_entry.id   AF-A0A8J2P7I9-F1
#
_cell.length_a   1.000
_cell.length_b   1.000
_cell.length_c   1.000
_cell.angle_alpha   90.00
_cell.angle_beta   90.00
_cell.angle_gamma   90.00
#
_symmetry.space_group_name_H-M   'P 1'
#
loop_
_entity.id
_entity.type
_entity.pdbx_description
1 polymer ?
#
loop_
_entity_poly.entity_id
_entity_poly.type
_entity_poly.pdbx_seq_one_letter_code
_entity_poly.pdbx_strand_id
1 'polypeptide(L)'
;MSSGFPGESLPLLEIDGVVYTQSNAILRYLGNTFGLTGENALDNLTLDQVQDVIGDAKQFFRLWMVENNPEKKQEAREVFVNEKVPLCFRQLQAIITAKSGGPFILGSKTDFRRPLFGNHNQ
;
A
#
# COMPACT_ATOMS: atom_id res chain seq x y z
N MET A 1 -25.45 -17.49 7.54
CA MET A 1 -26.10 -16.55 6.60
C MET A 1 -25.03 -16.16 5.61
N SER A 2 -25.10 -16.61 4.35
CA SER A 2 -24.18 -16.16 3.31
C SER A 2 -24.48 -14.70 3.02
N SER A 3 -23.57 -13.79 3.40
CA SER A 3 -23.70 -12.36 3.13
C SER A 3 -23.63 -12.15 1.62
N GLY A 4 -24.63 -11.47 1.04
CA GLY A 4 -24.83 -11.35 -0.41
C GLY A 4 -23.83 -10.47 -1.15
N PHE A 5 -22.54 -10.47 -0.80
CA PHE A 5 -21.52 -9.63 -1.42
C PHE A 5 -20.46 -10.46 -2.17
N PRO A 6 -20.03 -10.03 -3.37
CA PRO A 6 -19.02 -10.75 -4.15
C PRO A 6 -17.71 -10.94 -3.35
N GLY A 7 -17.35 -12.20 -3.09
CA GLY A 7 -16.04 -12.57 -2.54
C GLY A 7 -15.84 -12.37 -1.03
N GLU A 8 -16.91 -12.15 -0.25
CA GLU A 8 -16.92 -12.15 1.24
C GLU A 8 -15.81 -11.32 1.92
N SER A 9 -15.24 -10.33 1.22
CA SER A 9 -14.06 -9.59 1.63
C SER A 9 -14.31 -8.09 1.61
N LEU A 10 -13.83 -7.41 2.65
CA LEU A 10 -13.80 -5.96 2.74
C LEU A 10 -12.43 -5.44 2.30
N PRO A 11 -12.34 -4.21 1.75
CA PRO A 11 -13.41 -3.23 1.56
C PRO A 11 -14.29 -3.46 0.31
N LEU A 12 -15.48 -2.83 0.31
CA LEU A 12 -16.42 -2.80 -0.81
C LEU A 12 -16.53 -1.37 -1.38
N LEU A 13 -16.66 -1.25 -2.69
CA LEU A 13 -17.06 -0.03 -3.39
C LEU A 13 -18.22 -0.36 -4.32
N GLU A 14 -19.34 0.35 -4.21
CA GLU A 14 -20.50 0.19 -5.09
C GLU A 14 -20.58 1.35 -6.08
N ILE A 15 -20.68 1.03 -7.38
CA ILE A 15 -20.85 2.00 -8.47
C ILE A 15 -22.01 1.53 -9.32
N ASP A 16 -23.05 2.35 -9.44
CA ASP A 16 -24.25 2.06 -10.24
C ASP A 16 -24.89 0.70 -9.93
N GLY A 17 -24.94 0.33 -8.65
CA GLY A 17 -25.50 -0.96 -8.19
C GLY A 17 -24.58 -2.16 -8.37
N VAL A 18 -23.36 -1.98 -8.89
CA VAL A 18 -22.35 -3.04 -9.02
C VAL A 18 -21.33 -2.92 -7.88
N VAL A 19 -21.11 -4.01 -7.16
CA VAL A 19 -20.17 -4.08 -6.03
C VAL A 19 -18.80 -4.58 -6.48
N TYR A 20 -17.77 -3.82 -6.18
CA TYR A 20 -16.35 -4.12 -6.40
C TYR A 20 -15.64 -4.33 -5.07
N THR A 21 -14.66 -5.24 -5.06
CA THR A 21 -13.83 -5.55 -3.89
C THR A 21 -12.35 -5.42 -4.24
N GLN A 22 -11.45 -5.74 -3.31
CA GLN A 22 -10.00 -5.56 -3.39
C GLN A 22 -9.56 -4.09 -3.25
N SER A 23 -9.04 -3.75 -2.07
CA SER A 23 -8.62 -2.39 -1.71
C SER A 23 -7.71 -1.74 -2.75
N ASN A 24 -6.76 -2.49 -3.33
CA ASN A 24 -5.79 -1.95 -4.27
C ASN A 24 -6.42 -1.64 -5.64
N ALA A 25 -7.35 -2.49 -6.11
CA ALA A 25 -8.06 -2.28 -7.37
C ALA A 25 -8.97 -1.05 -7.26
N ILE A 26 -9.71 -0.95 -6.14
CA ILE A 26 -10.51 0.22 -5.80
C ILE A 26 -9.65 1.49 -5.77
N LEU A 27 -8.47 1.42 -5.14
CA LEU A 27 -7.54 2.54 -5.05
C LEU A 27 -7.10 3.04 -6.42
N ARG A 28 -6.73 2.12 -7.31
CA ARG A 28 -6.26 2.44 -8.65
C ARG A 28 -7.38 3.04 -9.49
N TYR A 29 -8.59 2.51 -9.38
CA TYR A 29 -9.78 3.06 -10.03
C TYR A 29 -10.02 4.50 -9.58
N LEU A 30 -10.16 4.75 -8.28
CA LEU A 30 -10.42 6.09 -7.74
C LEU A 30 -9.27 7.05 -8.07
N GLY A 31 -8.03 6.58 -7.98
CA GLY A 31 -6.87 7.37 -8.35
C GLY A 31 -6.93 7.83 -9.80
N ASN A 32 -7.24 6.92 -10.73
CA ASN A 32 -7.38 7.26 -12.15
C ASN A 32 -8.56 8.21 -12.40
N THR A 33 -9.72 7.94 -11.79
CA THR A 33 -10.93 8.75 -11.93
C THR A 33 -10.75 10.19 -11.46
N PHE A 34 -9.96 10.42 -10.41
CA PHE A 34 -9.75 11.74 -9.83
C PHE A 34 -8.40 12.38 -10.21
N GLY A 35 -7.66 11.81 -11.15
CA GLY A 35 -6.39 12.37 -11.62
C GLY A 35 -5.26 12.34 -10.57
N LEU A 36 -5.27 11.32 -9.70
CA LEU A 36 -4.27 11.10 -8.63
C LEU A 36 -3.23 10.03 -8.99
N THR A 37 -3.23 9.58 -10.24
CA THR A 37 -2.29 8.62 -10.81
C THR A 37 -1.18 9.31 -11.58
N GLY A 38 -0.23 8.54 -12.08
CA GLY A 38 0.82 9.05 -12.97
C GLY A 38 0.27 9.52 -14.32
N GLU A 39 1.05 10.37 -15.00
CA GLU A 39 0.67 10.93 -16.30
C GLU A 39 0.76 9.90 -17.44
N ASN A 40 1.54 8.84 -17.23
CA ASN A 40 1.80 7.79 -18.21
C ASN A 40 1.89 6.41 -17.57
N ALA A 41 1.97 5.38 -18.43
CA ALA A 41 2.03 3.98 -17.99
C ALA A 41 3.25 3.66 -17.10
N LEU A 42 4.40 4.31 -17.32
CA LEU A 42 5.62 4.07 -16.53
C LEU A 42 5.52 4.70 -15.14
N ASP A 43 4.85 5.83 -15.01
CA ASP A 43 4.56 6.44 -13.71
C ASP A 43 3.60 5.56 -12.91
N ASN A 44 2.56 5.04 -13.57
CA ASN A 44 1.62 4.10 -12.94
C ASN A 44 2.29 2.79 -12.51
N LEU A 45 3.21 2.27 -13.33
CA LEU A 45 4.04 1.13 -12.95
C LEU A 45 4.85 1.41 -11.69
N THR A 46 5.39 2.62 -11.55
CA THR A 46 6.16 3.02 -10.35
C THR A 46 5.25 3.09 -9.12
N LEU A 47 4.03 3.64 -9.26
CA LEU A 47 3.05 3.67 -8.18
C LEU A 47 2.62 2.25 -7.75
N ASP A 48 2.41 1.35 -8.71
CA ASP A 48 2.07 -0.05 -8.46
C ASP A 48 3.24 -0.77 -7.78
N GLN A 49 4.48 -0.53 -8.21
CA GLN A 49 5.67 -1.10 -7.55
C GLN A 49 5.76 -0.68 -6.07
N VAL A 50 5.52 0.59 -5.77
CA VAL A 50 5.47 1.07 -4.38
C VAL A 50 4.32 0.43 -3.60
N GLN A 51 3.14 0.27 -4.21
CA GLN A 51 2.00 -0.40 -3.60
C GLN A 51 2.35 -1.84 -3.21
N ASP A 52 3.02 -2.58 -4.09
CA ASP A 52 3.33 -3.99 -3.88
C ASP A 52 4.41 -4.18 -2.80
N VAL A 53 5.46 -3.33 -2.78
CA VAL A 53 6.47 -3.33 -1.69
C VAL A 53 5.80 -3.12 -0.32
N ILE A 54 4.83 -2.21 -0.23
CA ILE A 54 4.05 -2.01 1.00
C ILE A 54 3.14 -3.22 1.29
N GLY A 55 2.58 -3.83 0.24
CA GLY A 55 1.76 -5.04 0.32
C GLY A 55 2.49 -6.22 0.94
N ASP A 56 3.73 -6.45 0.52
CA ASP A 56 4.60 -7.51 1.04
C ASP A 56 4.87 -7.31 2.54
N ALA A 57 5.22 -6.09 2.95
CA ALA A 57 5.40 -5.77 4.37
C ALA A 57 4.11 -5.98 5.19
N LYS A 58 2.96 -5.57 4.63
CA LYS A 58 1.65 -5.78 5.27
C LYS A 58 1.29 -7.26 5.41
N GLN A 59 1.75 -8.13 4.52
CA GLN A 59 1.51 -9.57 4.64
C GLN A 59 2.18 -10.15 5.89
N PHE A 60 3.44 -9.79 6.17
CA PHE A 60 4.11 -10.20 7.40
C PHE A 60 3.42 -9.65 8.65
N PHE A 61 2.98 -8.39 8.61
CA PHE A 61 2.21 -7.80 9.70
C PHE A 61 0.90 -8.57 9.96
N ARG A 62 0.19 -8.98 8.91
CA ARG A 62 -1.03 -9.80 9.05
C ARG A 62 -0.72 -11.16 9.67
N LEU A 63 0.31 -11.85 9.21
CA LEU A 63 0.74 -13.14 9.79
C LEU A 63 1.07 -12.99 11.28
N TRP A 64 1.76 -11.93 11.65
CA TRP A 64 2.02 -11.60 13.06
C TRP A 64 0.75 -11.33 13.87
N MET A 65 -0.21 -10.58 13.32
CA MET A 65 -1.45 -10.24 14.04
C MET A 65 -2.30 -11.48 14.36
N VAL A 66 -2.43 -12.42 13.41
CA VAL A 66 -3.26 -13.61 13.55
C VAL A 66 -2.58 -14.75 14.33
N GLU A 67 -1.29 -14.64 14.64
CA GLU A 67 -0.58 -15.62 15.48
C GLU A 67 -1.08 -15.54 16.93
N ASN A 68 -1.40 -16.71 17.48
CA ASN A 68 -1.97 -16.88 18.82
C ASN A 68 -0.93 -17.39 19.83
N ASN A 69 0.12 -18.06 19.36
CA ASN A 69 1.20 -18.50 20.24
C ASN A 69 2.10 -17.30 20.62
N PRO A 70 2.29 -17.01 21.91
CA PRO A 70 3.03 -15.83 22.36
C PRO A 70 4.51 -15.85 21.96
N GLU A 71 5.17 -17.02 21.96
CA GLU A 71 6.59 -17.15 21.59
C GLU A 71 6.80 -16.89 20.10
N LYS A 72 5.99 -17.56 19.25
CA LYS A 72 6.04 -17.37 17.80
C LYS A 72 5.64 -15.95 17.39
N LYS A 73 4.70 -15.34 18.11
CA LYS A 73 4.29 -13.95 17.89
C LYS A 73 5.42 -12.97 18.21
N GLN A 74 6.22 -13.23 19.23
CA GLN A 74 7.40 -12.43 19.55
C GLN A 74 8.50 -12.59 18.49
N GLU A 75 8.81 -13.82 18.09
CA GLU A 75 9.80 -14.09 17.03
C GLU A 75 9.39 -13.43 15.70
N ALA A 76 8.12 -13.59 15.29
CA ALA A 76 7.58 -12.96 14.09
C ALA A 76 7.62 -11.42 14.17
N ARG A 77 7.42 -10.84 15.37
CA ARG A 77 7.57 -9.39 15.58
C ARG A 77 9.01 -8.94 15.35
N GLU A 78 9.98 -9.69 15.88
CA GLU A 78 11.40 -9.36 15.74
C GLU A 78 11.84 -9.43 14.27
N VAL A 79 11.46 -10.48 13.54
CA VAL A 79 11.69 -10.58 12.09
C VAL A 79 11.01 -9.42 11.35
N PHE A 80 9.77 -9.09 11.69
CA PHE A 80 9.06 -7.99 11.05
C PHE A 80 9.77 -6.64 11.26
N VAL A 81 10.12 -6.32 12.51
CA VAL A 81 10.72 -5.02 12.88
C VAL A 81 12.18 -4.92 12.43
N ASN A 82 12.98 -5.98 12.55
CA ASN A 82 14.42 -5.92 12.33
C ASN A 82 14.80 -6.26 10.88
N GLU A 83 13.98 -7.01 10.14
CA GLU A 83 14.30 -7.43 8.78
C GLU A 83 13.33 -6.84 7.75
N LYS A 84 12.02 -7.09 7.90
CA LYS A 84 11.04 -6.78 6.85
C LYS A 84 10.76 -5.29 6.72
N VAL A 85 10.61 -4.58 7.84
CA VAL A 85 10.41 -3.13 7.85
C VAL A 85 11.62 -2.40 7.24
N PRO A 86 12.88 -2.67 7.66
CA PRO A 86 14.05 -2.06 7.03
C PRO A 86 14.19 -2.41 5.54
N LEU A 87 13.87 -3.64 5.14
CA LEU A 87 13.89 -4.04 3.72
C LEU A 87 12.89 -3.23 2.90
N CYS A 88 11.65 -3.12 3.37
CA CYS A 88 10.61 -2.31 2.75
C CYS A 88 11.06 -0.85 2.60
N PHE A 89 11.60 -0.24 3.67
CA PHE A 89 12.11 1.13 3.59
C PHE A 89 13.26 1.29 2.60
N ARG A 90 14.21 0.34 2.54
CA ARG A 90 15.30 0.38 1.54
C ARG A 90 14.76 0.31 0.11
N GLN A 91 13.81 -0.58 -0.15
CA GLN A 91 13.19 -0.71 -1.47
C GLN A 91 12.43 0.57 -1.86
N LEU A 92 11.61 1.10 -0.97
CA LEU A 92 10.87 2.34 -1.18
C LEU A 92 11.83 3.52 -1.43
N GLN A 93 12.87 3.65 -0.62
CA GLN A 93 13.88 4.70 -0.79
C GLN A 93 14.57 4.59 -2.15
N ALA A 94 14.94 3.39 -2.59
CA ALA A 94 15.57 3.18 -3.90
C ALA A 94 14.64 3.59 -5.04
N ILE A 95 13.35 3.19 -5.00
CA ILE A 95 12.36 3.54 -6.02
C ILE A 95 12.14 5.06 -6.07
N ILE A 96 11.89 5.69 -4.91
CA ILE A 96 11.61 7.14 -4.83
C ILE A 96 12.83 7.95 -5.26
N THR A 97 14.03 7.56 -4.82
CA THR A 97 15.27 8.26 -5.20
C THR A 97 15.52 8.16 -6.70
N ALA A 98 15.27 6.99 -7.30
CA ALA A 98 15.45 6.80 -8.74
C ALA A 98 14.42 7.56 -9.58
N LYS A 99 13.18 7.72 -9.08
CA LYS A 99 12.10 8.35 -9.84
C LYS A 99 12.01 9.86 -9.66
N SER A 100 12.01 10.34 -8.42
CA SER A 100 11.72 11.74 -8.09
C SER A 100 12.82 12.43 -7.30
N GLY A 101 13.59 11.69 -6.49
CA GLY A 101 14.56 12.26 -5.55
C GLY A 101 13.94 13.18 -4.48
N GLY A 102 12.61 13.18 -4.36
CA GLY A 102 11.85 14.15 -3.54
C GLY A 102 10.87 13.49 -2.55
N PRO A 103 10.01 14.28 -1.88
CA PRO A 103 9.11 13.79 -0.83
C PRO A 103 7.89 12.99 -1.35
N PHE A 104 7.69 12.97 -2.68
CA PHE A 104 6.60 12.32 -3.39
C PHE A 104 7.14 11.20 -4.28
N ILE A 105 6.34 10.19 -4.60
CA ILE A 105 6.80 9.03 -5.38
C ILE A 105 7.16 9.45 -6.81
N LEU A 106 6.31 10.28 -7.41
CA LEU A 106 6.51 10.79 -8.77
C LEU A 106 7.09 12.22 -8.80
N GLY A 107 7.28 12.84 -7.63
CA GLY A 107 7.82 14.21 -7.51
C GLY A 107 6.77 15.32 -7.61
N SER A 108 5.53 15.02 -7.97
CA SER A 108 4.41 15.96 -7.99
C SER A 108 3.44 15.72 -6.82
N LYS A 109 2.76 16.78 -6.36
CA LYS A 109 1.82 16.76 -5.22
C LYS A 109 0.51 15.99 -5.49
N THR A 110 0.24 15.64 -6.75
CA THR A 110 -1.01 14.99 -7.18
C THR A 110 -0.96 13.47 -7.01
N ASP A 111 0.15 12.88 -6.57
CA ASP A 111 0.22 11.44 -6.34
C ASP A 111 -0.64 11.00 -5.14
N PHE A 112 -1.39 9.91 -5.32
CA PHE A 112 -2.34 9.34 -4.35
C PHE A 112 -1.76 9.05 -2.94
N ARG A 113 -0.43 9.12 -2.76
CA ARG A 113 0.23 8.86 -1.48
C ARG A 113 0.74 10.16 -0.86
N ARG A 114 0.12 10.52 0.27
CA ARG A 114 0.62 11.50 1.24
C ARG A 114 2.15 11.38 1.38
N PRO A 115 2.87 12.49 1.66
CA PRO A 115 4.30 12.46 1.92
C PRO A 115 4.62 11.35 2.94
N LEU A 116 5.48 10.40 2.56
CA LEU A 116 5.95 9.35 3.48
C LEU A 116 6.74 9.96 4.65
N PHE A 117 7.18 11.21 4.49
CA PHE A 117 7.87 12.00 5.50
C PHE A 117 7.18 13.37 5.64
N GLY A 118 6.15 13.43 6.47
CA GLY A 118 5.60 14.69 6.95
C GLY A 118 6.46 15.21 8.10
N ASN A 119 7.25 16.26 7.87
CA ASN A 119 7.83 17.05 8.95
C ASN A 119 6.69 17.72 9.72
N HIS A 120 6.42 17.23 10.92
CA HIS A 120 5.66 17.96 11.93
C HIS A 120 6.57 19.02 12.54
N ASN A 121 6.54 20.23 12.00
CA ASN A 121 6.87 21.47 12.68
C ASN A 121 6.48 22.66 11.79
N GLN A 122 5.23 23.09 11.91
CA GLN A 122 4.81 24.51 11.94
C GLN A 122 3.60 24.61 12.85
#